data_AF-A0A2G2P4Y8-F1
#
_entry.id   AF-A0A2G2P4Y8-F1
#
_cell.length_a   1.000
_cell.length_b   1.000
_cell.length_c   1.000
_cell.angle_alpha   90.00
_cell.angle_beta   90.00
_cell.angle_gamma   90.00
#
_symmetry.space_group_name_H-M   'P 1'
#
loop_
_entity.id
_entity.type
_entity.pdbx_description
1 polymer ?
#
loop_
_entity_poly.entity_id
_entity_poly.type
_entity_poly.pdbx_seq_one_letter_code
_entity_poly.pdbx_strand_id
1 'polypeptide(L)'
;MKNLKLSLLAILGVLAFVSCTHDDTPLTTVVVEGETGVGSSTDELLVKKFSVAPNWDGDIDEVWSEARPLLSAAVVTPAGDKTITLNSSSNGDLSLEPTDLFDPYTGESYKYSLRGGHDGTYLYLLFEWEDDNDSRDRQSWYYDGTKWRQENKYANHDNDKFYEDKFGMMFPIGNPEGFAGGTCTVTCHGGLINAEAGHKATRHYMKNEGELADFWHWKRDRHALAEAADDGFVQWEDDYGIASANGRKNDSSVSPYSTSMKFTDDNTSLSGPKYVIPNRTNYFWITKAEVDNGTAVAVTGVAADGKLTLANGSVIDPVGDPAYSQGFGNKRMPSVIINAGGGENDPRGEVKVKAKHTGSGWQLEIKRKLETGDPMDASFAPGQSIPFGLAIFNNAAIGHGMSNFLTMTIE
;
A
#
# COMPACT_ATOMS: atom_id res chain seq x y z
N MET A 1 -56.43 34.95 25.70
CA MET A 1 -56.06 34.76 24.28
C MET A 1 -55.30 33.44 24.17
N LYS A 2 -55.55 32.71 23.08
CA LYS A 2 -55.27 31.27 22.89
C LYS A 2 -53.79 30.90 23.16
N ASN A 3 -53.55 29.95 24.06
CA ASN A 3 -52.26 29.25 24.13
C ASN A 3 -52.32 27.99 23.26
N LEU A 4 -51.46 27.98 22.25
CA LEU A 4 -51.31 26.96 21.23
C LEU A 4 -50.63 25.72 21.83
N LYS A 5 -51.20 24.54 21.59
CA LYS A 5 -50.61 23.24 21.89
C LYS A 5 -49.43 22.98 20.96
N LEU A 6 -48.28 22.55 21.50
CA LEU A 6 -47.26 21.86 20.71
C LEU A 6 -46.94 20.53 21.39
N SER A 7 -47.49 19.46 20.81
CA SER A 7 -47.22 18.08 21.19
C SER A 7 -45.88 17.68 20.58
N LEU A 8 -44.87 17.40 21.41
CA LEU A 8 -43.59 16.89 20.96
C LEU A 8 -43.70 15.37 20.82
N LEU A 9 -43.78 14.88 19.58
CA LEU A 9 -43.70 13.46 19.26
C LEU A 9 -42.21 13.09 19.14
N ALA A 10 -41.66 12.42 20.15
CA ALA A 10 -40.30 11.89 20.09
C ALA A 10 -40.31 10.59 19.28
N ILE A 11 -39.85 10.65 18.03
CA ILE A 11 -39.56 9.46 17.22
C ILE A 11 -38.18 8.98 17.64
N LEU A 12 -38.15 7.89 18.42
CA LEU A 12 -36.93 7.18 18.76
C LEU A 12 -36.52 6.35 17.53
N GLY A 13 -35.66 6.91 16.68
CA GLY A 13 -35.01 6.17 15.61
C GLY A 13 -33.98 5.22 16.20
N VAL A 14 -34.25 3.92 16.16
CA VAL A 14 -33.26 2.88 16.47
C VAL A 14 -32.27 2.85 15.31
N LEU A 15 -31.14 3.54 15.46
CA LEU A 15 -29.94 3.32 14.65
C LEU A 15 -29.35 1.97 15.08
N ALA A 16 -29.57 0.94 14.27
CA ALA A 16 -28.82 -0.30 14.38
C ALA A 16 -27.39 -0.02 13.91
N PHE A 17 -26.49 0.27 14.83
CA PHE A 17 -25.07 0.11 14.60
C PHE A 17 -24.78 -1.40 14.50
N VAL A 18 -24.79 -1.92 13.28
CA VAL A 18 -24.15 -3.21 13.01
C VAL A 18 -22.65 -2.93 12.99
N SER A 19 -22.06 -2.90 14.18
CA SER A 19 -20.61 -2.97 14.33
C SER A 19 -20.26 -4.45 14.22
N CYS A 20 -19.96 -4.92 13.00
CA CYS A 20 -19.24 -6.18 12.84
C CYS A 20 -17.79 -5.91 13.28
N THR A 21 -17.52 -5.96 14.58
CA THR A 21 -16.15 -6.08 15.08
C THR A 21 -15.67 -7.47 14.69
N HIS A 22 -14.67 -7.57 13.81
CA HIS A 22 -14.09 -8.83 13.35
C HIS A 22 -13.38 -9.65 14.46
N ASP A 23 -13.37 -9.14 15.69
CA ASP A 23 -12.64 -9.66 16.85
C ASP A 23 -12.97 -11.10 17.26
N ASP A 24 -14.15 -11.64 16.94
CA ASP A 24 -14.63 -12.91 17.50
C ASP A 24 -14.74 -14.08 16.50
N THR A 25 -14.18 -13.97 15.29
CA THR A 25 -14.15 -15.12 14.37
C THR A 25 -12.84 -15.89 14.53
N PRO A 26 -12.80 -17.02 15.26
CA PRO A 26 -11.61 -17.85 15.26
C PRO A 26 -11.38 -18.41 13.85
N LEU A 27 -10.12 -18.49 13.42
CA LEU A 27 -9.66 -19.14 12.17
C LEU A 27 -9.96 -20.67 12.11
N THR A 28 -10.82 -21.17 12.99
CA THR A 28 -11.27 -22.57 13.00
C THR A 28 -12.58 -22.69 12.23
N THR A 29 -12.60 -23.62 11.29
CA THR A 29 -13.79 -24.12 10.58
C THR A 29 -14.87 -24.59 11.57
N VAL A 30 -15.72 -23.68 12.03
CA VAL A 30 -17.02 -24.05 12.57
C VAL A 30 -18.00 -23.99 11.41
N VAL A 31 -18.18 -25.14 10.73
CA VAL A 31 -19.41 -25.34 9.96
C VAL A 31 -20.53 -25.37 10.98
N VAL A 32 -21.21 -24.24 11.17
CA VAL A 32 -22.48 -24.21 11.89
C VAL A 32 -23.48 -24.90 10.97
N GLU A 33 -23.81 -26.16 11.26
CA GLU A 33 -24.93 -26.83 10.61
C GLU A 33 -26.21 -26.03 10.88
N GLY A 34 -26.66 -25.26 9.88
CA GLY A 34 -27.92 -24.52 9.96
C GLY A 34 -27.94 -23.12 9.31
N GLU A 35 -26.80 -22.56 8.88
CA GLU A 35 -26.85 -21.29 8.13
C GLU A 35 -27.15 -21.51 6.65
N THR A 36 -28.29 -20.98 6.20
CA THR A 36 -28.66 -20.88 4.77
C THR A 36 -27.86 -19.79 4.04
N GLY A 37 -26.63 -19.50 4.48
CA GLY A 37 -25.76 -18.44 3.97
C GLY A 37 -24.88 -18.88 2.80
N VAL A 38 -24.22 -17.92 2.15
CA VAL A 38 -23.29 -18.15 1.03
C VAL A 38 -21.99 -18.90 1.42
N GLY A 39 -21.82 -19.22 2.72
CA GLY A 39 -20.65 -19.92 3.26
C GLY A 39 -19.39 -19.04 3.32
N SER A 40 -18.22 -19.67 3.47
CA SER A 40 -16.90 -19.02 3.37
C SER A 40 -15.87 -19.98 2.77
N SER A 41 -14.71 -19.47 2.38
CA SER A 41 -13.53 -20.25 1.97
C SER A 41 -12.28 -19.73 2.65
N THR A 42 -11.20 -20.53 2.69
CA THR A 42 -9.89 -20.10 3.21
C THR A 42 -8.85 -19.92 2.10
N ASP A 43 -9.10 -20.45 0.91
CA ASP A 43 -8.15 -20.54 -0.20
C ASP A 43 -8.76 -20.24 -1.58
N GLU A 44 -10.09 -20.21 -1.71
CA GLU A 44 -10.79 -20.02 -2.99
C GLU A 44 -11.71 -18.80 -2.96
N LEU A 45 -11.39 -17.81 -3.79
CA LEU A 45 -12.22 -16.64 -4.05
C LEU A 45 -13.15 -16.95 -5.23
N LEU A 46 -14.45 -17.03 -4.94
CA LEU A 46 -15.47 -17.08 -5.99
C LEU A 46 -15.82 -15.66 -6.40
N VAL A 47 -15.64 -15.36 -7.68
CA VAL A 47 -16.03 -14.10 -8.30
C VAL A 47 -17.37 -14.34 -8.99
N LYS A 48 -18.45 -14.02 -8.27
CA LYS A 48 -19.81 -14.30 -8.70
C LYS A 48 -20.34 -13.26 -9.68
N LYS A 49 -21.15 -13.69 -10.65
CA LYS A 49 -21.92 -12.74 -11.46
C LYS A 49 -22.98 -12.05 -10.60
N PHE A 50 -22.79 -10.77 -10.32
CA PHE A 50 -23.71 -9.98 -9.50
C PHE A 50 -25.02 -9.68 -10.22
N SER A 51 -26.11 -9.63 -9.44
CA SER A 51 -27.43 -9.23 -9.95
C SER A 51 -27.47 -7.76 -10.41
N VAL A 52 -26.65 -6.91 -9.78
CA VAL A 52 -26.45 -5.50 -10.09
C VAL A 52 -25.00 -5.12 -9.82
N ALA A 53 -24.42 -4.19 -10.59
CA ALA A 53 -23.09 -3.69 -10.29
C ALA A 53 -23.10 -2.91 -8.95
N PRO A 54 -22.08 -3.08 -8.08
CA PRO A 54 -21.94 -2.24 -6.90
C PRO A 54 -21.68 -0.78 -7.29
N ASN A 55 -22.05 0.15 -6.41
CA ASN A 55 -21.72 1.54 -6.56
C ASN A 55 -20.27 1.75 -6.12
N TRP A 56 -19.42 2.16 -7.05
CA TRP A 56 -18.01 2.37 -6.74
C TRP A 56 -17.78 3.67 -5.97
N ASP A 57 -18.08 3.66 -4.68
CA ASP A 57 -17.99 4.79 -3.76
C ASP A 57 -17.25 4.46 -2.45
N GLY A 58 -16.90 3.19 -2.25
CA GLY A 58 -16.18 2.72 -1.08
C GLY A 58 -17.06 2.35 0.10
N ASP A 59 -18.40 2.40 -0.02
CA ASP A 59 -19.33 1.82 0.95
C ASP A 59 -19.73 0.38 0.53
N ILE A 60 -20.24 -0.42 1.47
CA ILE A 60 -20.64 -1.81 1.20
C ILE A 60 -22.11 -1.84 0.78
N ASP A 61 -22.36 -1.98 -0.53
CA ASP A 61 -23.69 -2.21 -1.09
C ASP A 61 -24.28 -3.58 -0.68
N GLU A 62 -25.62 -3.69 -0.75
CA GLU A 62 -26.36 -4.94 -0.48
C GLU A 62 -25.91 -6.11 -1.38
N VAL A 63 -25.48 -5.83 -2.62
CA VAL A 63 -25.07 -6.87 -3.57
C VAL A 63 -23.85 -7.67 -3.12
N TRP A 64 -23.00 -7.12 -2.24
CA TRP A 64 -21.87 -7.84 -1.66
C TRP A 64 -22.29 -9.04 -0.81
N SER A 65 -23.54 -9.07 -0.32
CA SER A 65 -24.09 -10.23 0.39
C SER A 65 -24.28 -11.46 -0.52
N GLU A 66 -24.27 -11.29 -1.84
CA GLU A 66 -24.33 -12.39 -2.80
C GLU A 66 -23.01 -13.17 -2.90
N ALA A 67 -21.88 -12.53 -2.55
CA ALA A 67 -20.53 -13.07 -2.70
C ALA A 67 -20.09 -13.83 -1.45
N ARG A 68 -19.54 -15.04 -1.66
CA ARG A 68 -18.91 -15.82 -0.60
C ARG A 68 -17.58 -15.18 -0.19
N PRO A 69 -17.34 -14.85 1.09
CA PRO A 69 -16.04 -14.37 1.53
C PRO A 69 -14.98 -15.48 1.55
N LEU A 70 -13.78 -15.13 1.09
CA LEU A 70 -12.53 -15.79 1.45
C LEU A 70 -12.02 -15.15 2.75
N LEU A 71 -11.93 -15.93 3.82
CA LEU A 71 -11.45 -15.52 5.14
C LEU A 71 -10.10 -16.20 5.40
N SER A 72 -9.05 -15.42 5.60
CA SER A 72 -7.71 -15.95 5.83
C SER A 72 -6.83 -14.92 6.56
N ALA A 73 -5.54 -15.18 6.66
CA ALA A 73 -4.58 -14.26 7.25
C ALA A 73 -3.29 -14.22 6.43
N ALA A 74 -2.78 -13.01 6.19
CA ALA A 74 -1.47 -12.82 5.60
C ALA A 74 -0.43 -12.84 6.72
N VAL A 75 0.62 -13.66 6.61
CA VAL A 75 1.61 -13.86 7.68
C VAL A 75 2.98 -13.40 7.24
N VAL A 76 3.68 -12.63 8.08
CA VAL A 76 5.06 -12.22 7.83
C VAL A 76 6.01 -13.33 8.25
N THR A 77 6.74 -13.88 7.28
CA THR A 77 7.80 -14.86 7.50
C THR A 77 9.17 -14.27 7.19
N PRO A 78 10.27 -14.85 7.71
CA PRO A 78 11.62 -14.45 7.35
C PRO A 78 11.82 -14.41 5.82
N ALA A 79 12.52 -13.39 5.32
CA ALA A 79 12.76 -13.15 3.89
C ALA A 79 14.23 -13.30 3.48
N GLY A 80 15.08 -13.77 4.40
CA GLY A 80 16.50 -14.01 4.20
C GLY A 80 17.38 -12.95 4.85
N ASP A 81 18.64 -13.32 5.05
CA ASP A 81 19.63 -12.49 5.72
C ASP A 81 19.87 -11.16 4.99
N LYS A 82 20.01 -10.11 5.78
CA LYS A 82 20.40 -8.78 5.35
C LYS A 82 21.91 -8.74 5.20
N THR A 83 22.37 -8.65 3.95
CA THR A 83 23.81 -8.70 3.61
C THR A 83 24.41 -7.34 3.29
N ILE A 84 23.58 -6.30 3.18
CA ILE A 84 23.96 -4.91 2.88
C ILE A 84 23.09 -3.94 3.70
N THR A 85 23.65 -2.79 4.08
CA THR A 85 22.86 -1.74 4.72
C THR A 85 21.85 -1.14 3.74
N LEU A 86 20.61 -0.96 4.18
CA LEU A 86 19.51 -0.39 3.39
C LEU A 86 19.12 1.02 3.83
N ASN A 87 19.49 1.44 5.04
CA ASN A 87 19.23 2.78 5.55
C ASN A 87 20.50 3.61 5.64
N SER A 88 20.38 4.89 5.32
CA SER A 88 21.50 5.84 5.48
C SER A 88 21.84 6.10 6.95
N SER A 89 20.91 5.83 7.88
CA SER A 89 21.13 5.91 9.33
C SER A 89 22.23 4.97 9.81
N SER A 90 22.38 3.82 9.15
CA SER A 90 23.34 2.78 9.49
C SER A 90 24.77 3.14 9.05
N ASN A 91 24.93 4.11 8.14
CA ASN A 91 26.23 4.60 7.67
C ASN A 91 27.19 3.47 7.21
N GLY A 92 26.66 2.42 6.57
CA GLY A 92 27.42 1.26 6.12
C GLY A 92 27.77 0.22 7.21
N ASP A 93 27.39 0.46 8.46
CA ASP A 93 27.53 -0.50 9.55
C ASP A 93 26.33 -1.46 9.59
N LEU A 94 26.53 -2.68 9.08
CA LEU A 94 25.50 -3.72 9.02
C LEU A 94 25.06 -4.19 10.42
N SER A 95 25.88 -4.00 11.46
CA SER A 95 25.52 -4.41 12.83
C SER A 95 24.41 -3.55 13.45
N LEU A 96 24.09 -2.42 12.83
CA LEU A 96 23.00 -1.52 13.21
C LEU A 96 21.67 -1.86 12.51
N GLU A 97 21.66 -2.89 11.66
CA GLU A 97 20.48 -3.36 10.95
C GLU A 97 20.07 -4.77 11.41
N PRO A 98 18.79 -5.16 11.24
CA PRO A 98 18.31 -6.48 11.58
C PRO A 98 19.01 -7.59 10.78
N THR A 99 18.96 -8.81 11.30
CA THR A 99 19.63 -9.96 10.68
C THR A 99 18.86 -10.44 9.47
N ASP A 100 17.53 -10.59 9.57
CA ASP A 100 16.64 -10.85 8.44
C ASP A 100 16.06 -9.54 7.87
N LEU A 101 15.71 -9.56 6.58
CA LEU A 101 15.09 -8.43 5.91
C LEU A 101 13.75 -7.99 6.53
N PHE A 102 12.97 -8.93 7.08
CA PHE A 102 11.64 -8.71 7.63
C PHE A 102 11.59 -8.80 9.15
N ASP A 103 12.72 -9.00 9.84
CA ASP A 103 12.81 -9.17 11.30
C ASP A 103 11.87 -8.27 12.13
N PRO A 104 11.79 -6.94 11.90
CA PRO A 104 10.91 -6.06 12.70
C PRO A 104 9.40 -6.31 12.53
N TYR A 105 9.02 -7.21 11.64
CA TYR A 105 7.65 -7.57 11.30
C TYR A 105 7.42 -9.09 11.44
N THR A 106 8.47 -9.89 11.67
CA THR A 106 8.37 -11.35 11.71
C THR A 106 7.40 -11.81 12.79
N GLY A 107 6.45 -12.66 12.40
CA GLY A 107 5.39 -13.15 13.30
C GLY A 107 4.14 -12.28 13.34
N GLU A 108 4.14 -11.11 12.70
CA GLU A 108 2.91 -10.35 12.47
C GLU A 108 1.99 -11.11 11.51
N SER A 109 0.69 -10.97 11.74
CA SER A 109 -0.36 -11.61 10.94
C SER A 109 -1.54 -10.66 10.81
N TYR A 110 -2.08 -10.57 9.60
CA TYR A 110 -3.16 -9.66 9.24
C TYR A 110 -4.33 -10.48 8.75
N LYS A 111 -5.37 -10.62 9.59
CA LYS A 111 -6.60 -11.30 9.16
C LYS A 111 -7.33 -10.43 8.15
N TYR A 112 -7.92 -11.10 7.17
CA TYR A 112 -8.61 -10.41 6.09
C TYR A 112 -9.82 -11.18 5.59
N SER A 113 -10.74 -10.44 4.97
CA SER A 113 -11.87 -10.92 4.20
C SER A 113 -11.75 -10.40 2.76
N LEU A 114 -11.94 -11.28 1.78
CA LEU A 114 -11.97 -10.93 0.37
C LEU A 114 -13.24 -11.49 -0.28
N ARG A 115 -14.05 -10.62 -0.88
CA ARG A 115 -15.23 -11.00 -1.68
C ARG A 115 -15.02 -10.58 -3.13
N GLY A 116 -15.56 -11.35 -4.05
CA GLY A 116 -15.43 -11.10 -5.48
C GLY A 116 -16.78 -11.14 -6.19
N GLY A 117 -16.95 -10.25 -7.17
CA GLY A 117 -18.04 -10.35 -8.13
C GLY A 117 -17.73 -9.68 -9.45
N HIS A 118 -18.61 -9.84 -10.43
CA HIS A 118 -18.48 -9.21 -11.75
C HIS A 118 -19.86 -8.95 -12.36
N ASP A 119 -19.93 -7.99 -13.30
CA ASP A 119 -21.13 -7.70 -14.09
C ASP A 119 -21.03 -8.21 -15.54
N GLY A 120 -19.92 -8.89 -15.87
CA GLY A 120 -19.57 -9.33 -17.22
C GLY A 120 -18.71 -8.32 -18.01
N THR A 121 -18.47 -7.14 -17.46
CA THR A 121 -17.51 -6.15 -17.98
C THR A 121 -16.39 -5.89 -16.98
N TYR A 122 -16.73 -5.69 -15.71
CA TYR A 122 -15.81 -5.38 -14.64
C TYR A 122 -15.75 -6.50 -13.60
N LEU A 123 -14.54 -6.73 -13.11
CA LEU A 123 -14.24 -7.40 -11.85
C LEU A 123 -14.37 -6.38 -10.72
N TYR A 124 -15.02 -6.82 -9.63
CA TYR A 124 -15.15 -6.09 -8.38
C TYR A 124 -14.59 -6.95 -7.25
N LEU A 125 -13.74 -6.37 -6.41
CA LEU A 125 -13.28 -7.00 -5.17
C LEU A 125 -13.59 -6.10 -3.98
N LEU A 126 -14.12 -6.67 -2.91
CA LEU A 126 -14.21 -6.02 -1.60
C LEU A 126 -13.17 -6.67 -0.70
N PHE A 127 -12.11 -5.93 -0.40
CA PHE A 127 -10.97 -6.40 0.36
C PHE A 127 -10.89 -5.65 1.69
N GLU A 128 -10.94 -6.41 2.79
CA GLU A 128 -10.97 -5.88 4.14
C GLU A 128 -9.89 -6.57 4.97
N TRP A 129 -9.11 -5.82 5.76
CA TRP A 129 -8.16 -6.44 6.71
C TRP A 129 -8.07 -5.65 8.01
N GLU A 130 -7.72 -6.36 9.09
CA GLU A 130 -7.52 -5.81 10.42
C GLU A 130 -6.25 -4.95 10.48
N ASP A 131 -6.41 -3.71 10.95
CA ASP A 131 -5.33 -2.75 11.18
C ASP A 131 -5.84 -1.61 12.08
N ASP A 132 -5.34 -1.51 13.31
CA ASP A 132 -5.77 -0.43 14.21
C ASP A 132 -5.14 0.93 13.87
N ASN A 133 -4.20 0.97 12.93
CA ASN A 133 -3.42 2.16 12.62
C ASN A 133 -3.48 2.51 11.13
N ASP A 134 -4.10 3.64 10.79
CA ASP A 134 -3.93 4.26 9.47
C ASP A 134 -2.50 4.82 9.36
N SER A 135 -1.58 4.02 8.83
CA SER A 135 -0.16 4.34 8.77
C SER A 135 0.13 5.19 7.54
N ARG A 136 0.69 6.37 7.77
CA ARG A 136 0.89 7.43 6.76
C ARG A 136 2.32 7.97 6.71
N ASP A 137 3.14 7.61 7.69
CA ASP A 137 4.35 8.36 7.97
C ASP A 137 5.53 7.86 7.15
N ARG A 138 5.49 8.10 5.84
CA ARG A 138 6.49 7.57 4.91
C ARG A 138 7.76 8.43 4.87
N GLN A 139 8.84 7.92 5.46
CA GLN A 139 10.19 8.51 5.35
C GLN A 139 10.21 10.04 5.60
N SER A 140 9.44 10.52 6.56
CA SER A 140 9.28 11.96 6.80
C SER A 140 10.60 12.60 7.22
N TRP A 141 10.76 13.87 6.86
CA TRP A 141 11.90 14.67 7.26
C TRP A 141 11.71 15.19 8.68
N TYR A 142 12.74 15.02 9.50
CA TYR A 142 12.83 15.52 10.86
C TYR A 142 14.18 16.21 11.07
N TYR A 143 14.28 17.02 12.12
CA TYR A 143 15.53 17.64 12.55
C TYR A 143 16.07 16.91 13.76
N ASP A 144 17.30 16.38 13.68
CA ASP A 144 17.91 15.56 14.73
C ASP A 144 18.59 16.39 15.85
N GLY A 145 18.43 17.72 15.82
CA GLY A 145 19.14 18.67 16.68
C GLY A 145 20.44 19.21 16.07
N THR A 146 20.90 18.65 14.94
CA THR A 146 22.10 19.09 14.21
C THR A 146 21.82 19.32 12.72
N LYS A 147 21.09 18.42 12.07
CA LYS A 147 20.76 18.47 10.64
C LYS A 147 19.41 17.79 10.36
N TRP A 148 18.89 18.05 9.17
CA TRP A 148 17.72 17.33 8.68
C TRP A 148 18.07 15.90 8.27
N ARG A 149 17.18 14.98 8.61
CA ARG A 149 17.24 13.55 8.26
C ARG A 149 15.87 13.08 7.81
N GLN A 150 15.83 11.92 7.17
CA GLN A 150 14.59 11.21 6.89
C GLN A 150 14.44 10.05 7.86
N GLU A 151 13.20 9.76 8.26
CA GLU A 151 12.88 8.50 8.90
C GLU A 151 13.33 7.32 8.02
N ASN A 152 13.65 6.21 8.69
CA ASN A 152 14.10 5.01 8.00
C ASN A 152 13.02 4.49 7.06
N LYS A 153 13.45 4.07 5.87
CA LYS A 153 12.56 3.46 4.90
C LYS A 153 12.25 2.02 5.29
N TYR A 154 13.27 1.32 5.75
CA TYR A 154 13.21 -0.06 6.18
C TYR A 154 13.35 -0.03 7.70
N ALA A 155 12.41 -0.60 8.44
CA ALA A 155 12.54 -0.62 9.88
C ALA A 155 13.82 -1.37 10.27
N ASN A 156 14.57 -0.84 11.23
CA ASN A 156 15.63 -1.58 11.89
C ASN A 156 15.12 -2.31 13.15
N HIS A 157 14.04 -1.81 13.76
CA HIS A 157 13.42 -2.33 14.99
C HIS A 157 11.90 -2.12 14.96
N ASP A 158 11.16 -2.76 15.87
CA ASP A 158 9.69 -2.69 15.96
C ASP A 158 9.15 -1.26 16.15
N ASN A 159 9.94 -0.39 16.79
CA ASN A 159 9.61 1.01 17.04
C ASN A 159 10.14 1.99 15.96
N ASP A 160 10.62 1.47 14.83
CA ASP A 160 11.21 2.22 13.71
C ASP A 160 10.41 2.00 12.41
N LYS A 161 9.08 1.98 12.52
CA LYS A 161 8.16 1.77 11.40
C LYS A 161 7.61 3.11 10.91
N PHE A 162 8.16 3.58 9.79
CA PHE A 162 7.82 4.85 9.17
C PHE A 162 7.49 4.67 7.68
N TYR A 163 6.37 4.02 7.44
CA TYR A 163 5.84 3.81 6.10
C TYR A 163 4.31 3.92 6.05
N GLU A 164 3.78 3.76 4.84
CA GLU A 164 2.34 3.73 4.59
C GLU A 164 1.83 2.29 4.50
N ASP A 165 0.53 2.10 4.73
CA ASP A 165 -0.13 0.81 4.49
C ASP A 165 -0.26 0.51 3.00
N LYS A 166 -0.18 -0.76 2.64
CA LYS A 166 -0.24 -1.22 1.24
C LYS A 166 -0.85 -2.61 1.13
N PHE A 167 -1.34 -2.94 -0.06
CA PHE A 167 -1.56 -4.33 -0.47
C PHE A 167 -0.92 -4.58 -1.83
N GLY A 168 -0.62 -5.85 -2.11
CA GLY A 168 -0.25 -6.33 -3.44
C GLY A 168 -1.02 -7.58 -3.83
N MET A 169 -1.45 -7.68 -5.08
CA MET A 169 -2.06 -8.89 -5.66
C MET A 169 -1.35 -9.26 -6.95
N MET A 170 -1.02 -10.54 -7.13
CA MET A 170 -0.27 -11.00 -8.30
C MET A 170 -0.93 -12.19 -8.96
N PHE A 171 -1.09 -12.12 -10.28
CA PHE A 171 -1.74 -13.13 -11.13
C PHE A 171 -0.80 -13.59 -12.25
N PRO A 172 -0.79 -14.87 -12.64
CA PRO A 172 0.03 -15.33 -13.75
C PRO A 172 -0.56 -14.86 -15.08
N ILE A 173 0.31 -14.60 -16.05
CA ILE A 173 -0.07 -14.42 -17.46
C ILE A 173 0.40 -15.64 -18.21
N GLY A 174 -0.54 -16.39 -18.79
CA GLY A 174 -0.26 -17.72 -19.33
C GLY A 174 -0.04 -18.74 -18.20
N ASN A 175 1.04 -19.54 -18.30
CA ASN A 175 1.35 -20.59 -17.32
C ASN A 175 2.84 -20.57 -16.91
N PRO A 176 3.33 -19.52 -16.22
CA PRO A 176 4.71 -19.47 -15.76
C PRO A 176 5.06 -20.69 -14.89
N GLU A 177 6.29 -21.19 -15.04
CA GLU A 177 6.76 -22.38 -14.33
C GLU A 177 6.61 -22.23 -12.81
N GLY A 178 5.92 -23.18 -12.20
CA GLY A 178 5.75 -23.24 -10.74
C GLY A 178 4.72 -22.27 -10.15
N PHE A 179 4.18 -21.29 -10.91
CA PHE A 179 3.26 -20.29 -10.35
C PHE A 179 2.01 -20.93 -9.73
N ALA A 180 1.43 -21.96 -10.35
CA ALA A 180 0.26 -22.65 -9.79
C ALA A 180 0.51 -23.27 -8.40
N GLY A 181 1.76 -23.64 -8.10
CA GLY A 181 2.15 -24.24 -6.82
C GLY A 181 2.93 -23.32 -5.90
N GLY A 182 3.18 -22.05 -6.27
CA GLY A 182 4.02 -21.11 -5.50
C GLY A 182 3.50 -19.67 -5.47
N THR A 183 2.56 -19.32 -6.36
CA THR A 183 1.96 -17.99 -6.51
C THR A 183 3.00 -16.88 -6.55
N CYS A 184 2.85 -15.76 -5.84
CA CYS A 184 3.80 -14.65 -5.93
C CYS A 184 5.22 -15.00 -5.47
N THR A 185 5.38 -16.04 -4.64
CA THR A 185 6.70 -16.49 -4.14
C THR A 185 7.64 -16.93 -5.27
N VAL A 186 7.12 -17.46 -6.38
CA VAL A 186 7.97 -17.91 -7.51
C VAL A 186 8.74 -16.77 -8.16
N THR A 187 8.26 -15.54 -7.96
CA THR A 187 8.92 -14.36 -8.48
C THR A 187 9.92 -13.76 -7.49
N CYS A 188 9.89 -14.14 -6.21
CA CYS A 188 10.70 -13.55 -5.15
C CYS A 188 12.04 -14.28 -5.01
N HIS A 189 13.13 -13.62 -5.41
CA HIS A 189 14.47 -14.17 -5.36
C HIS A 189 15.32 -13.47 -4.31
N GLY A 190 15.96 -14.25 -3.44
CA GLY A 190 16.96 -13.80 -2.46
C GLY A 190 18.33 -14.42 -2.70
N GLY A 191 19.31 -14.03 -1.87
CA GLY A 191 20.69 -14.49 -2.01
C GLY A 191 21.37 -13.98 -3.30
N LEU A 192 20.93 -12.83 -3.81
CA LEU A 192 21.44 -12.26 -5.06
C LEU A 192 22.91 -11.85 -4.91
N ILE A 193 23.73 -12.21 -5.90
CA ILE A 193 25.15 -11.86 -5.91
C ILE A 193 25.39 -10.42 -6.41
N ASN A 194 26.57 -9.88 -6.13
CA ASN A 194 26.99 -8.52 -6.51
C ASN A 194 26.06 -7.41 -5.94
N ALA A 195 25.49 -7.63 -4.76
CA ALA A 195 24.80 -6.58 -4.04
C ALA A 195 25.80 -5.54 -3.52
N GLU A 196 25.59 -4.27 -3.85
CA GLU A 196 26.36 -3.13 -3.34
C GLU A 196 25.52 -2.36 -2.31
N ALA A 197 26.15 -1.46 -1.54
CA ALA A 197 25.44 -0.63 -0.59
C ALA A 197 24.33 0.18 -1.30
N GLY A 198 23.09 0.07 -0.81
CA GLY A 198 21.92 0.68 -1.44
C GLY A 198 21.28 -0.12 -2.59
N HIS A 199 21.85 -1.26 -2.99
CA HIS A 199 21.14 -2.23 -3.82
C HIS A 199 20.03 -2.92 -3.02
N LYS A 200 19.22 -3.74 -3.69
CA LYS A 200 18.31 -4.67 -3.01
C LYS A 200 18.88 -6.07 -3.19
N ALA A 201 19.13 -6.77 -2.09
CA ALA A 201 19.61 -8.16 -2.09
C ALA A 201 18.49 -9.19 -2.33
N THR A 202 17.25 -8.72 -2.45
CA THR A 202 16.06 -9.47 -2.83
C THR A 202 15.25 -8.71 -3.89
N ARG A 203 14.74 -9.43 -4.89
CA ARG A 203 14.05 -8.84 -6.06
C ARG A 203 12.93 -9.73 -6.57
N HIS A 204 11.94 -9.10 -7.19
CA HIS A 204 10.92 -9.79 -7.97
C HIS A 204 11.30 -9.83 -9.46
N TYR A 205 11.36 -11.03 -10.05
CA TYR A 205 11.51 -11.27 -11.49
C TYR A 205 11.11 -12.71 -11.84
N MET A 206 10.75 -12.96 -13.10
CA MET A 206 10.45 -14.31 -13.59
C MET A 206 11.71 -15.10 -13.87
N LYS A 207 11.61 -16.43 -13.77
CA LYS A 207 12.75 -17.33 -13.94
C LYS A 207 13.06 -17.61 -15.40
N ASN A 208 12.03 -17.80 -16.23
CA ASN A 208 12.23 -18.17 -17.63
C ASN A 208 11.86 -17.01 -18.57
N GLU A 209 12.60 -16.90 -19.68
CA GLU A 209 12.38 -15.88 -20.70
C GLU A 209 10.94 -15.92 -21.24
N GLY A 210 10.30 -14.75 -21.33
CA GLY A 210 8.94 -14.60 -21.82
C GLY A 210 7.83 -14.87 -20.78
N GLU A 211 8.15 -15.32 -19.58
CA GLU A 211 7.17 -15.43 -18.49
C GLU A 211 6.79 -14.04 -17.94
N LEU A 212 5.51 -13.90 -17.58
CA LEU A 212 4.93 -12.67 -17.06
C LEU A 212 3.94 -12.97 -15.93
N ALA A 213 3.83 -12.04 -14.98
CA ALA A 213 2.71 -11.96 -14.05
C ALA A 213 2.25 -10.51 -13.94
N ASP A 214 0.94 -10.34 -13.89
CA ASP A 214 0.26 -9.11 -13.55
C ASP A 214 0.45 -8.82 -12.04
N PHE A 215 0.68 -7.57 -11.67
CA PHE A 215 0.94 -7.14 -10.30
C PHE A 215 0.33 -5.78 -9.94
N TRP A 216 -0.79 -5.85 -9.22
CA TRP A 216 -1.44 -4.68 -8.63
C TRP A 216 -0.80 -4.34 -7.29
N HIS A 217 -0.45 -3.06 -7.08
CA HIS A 217 0.15 -2.62 -5.81
C HIS A 217 -0.42 -1.27 -5.36
N TRP A 218 -1.39 -1.32 -4.47
CA TRP A 218 -1.96 -0.12 -3.85
C TRP A 218 -1.09 0.37 -2.69
N LYS A 219 -1.15 1.68 -2.46
CA LYS A 219 -0.34 2.39 -1.48
C LYS A 219 -1.14 3.56 -0.92
N ARG A 220 -1.34 3.54 0.39
CA ARG A 220 -2.27 4.41 1.10
C ARG A 220 -2.12 5.89 0.78
N ASP A 221 -0.92 6.46 0.92
CA ASP A 221 -0.71 7.89 0.68
C ASP A 221 -0.52 8.16 -0.80
N ARG A 222 0.30 7.32 -1.45
CA ARG A 222 0.72 7.51 -2.83
C ARG A 222 -0.42 7.44 -3.84
N HIS A 223 -1.54 6.81 -3.48
CA HIS A 223 -2.74 6.75 -4.31
C HIS A 223 -3.95 7.49 -3.73
N ALA A 224 -3.79 8.23 -2.63
CA ALA A 224 -4.90 8.93 -1.97
C ALA A 224 -5.68 9.88 -2.89
N LEU A 225 -5.05 10.42 -3.94
CA LEU A 225 -5.72 11.26 -4.95
C LEU A 225 -6.05 10.54 -6.26
N ALA A 226 -5.33 9.46 -6.58
CA ALA A 226 -5.52 8.75 -7.84
C ALA A 226 -6.67 7.73 -7.77
N GLU A 227 -7.04 7.32 -6.55
CA GLU A 227 -8.10 6.33 -6.30
C GLU A 227 -7.88 5.05 -7.15
N ALA A 228 -6.64 4.58 -7.16
CA ALA A 228 -6.17 3.47 -7.97
C ALA A 228 -5.05 2.70 -7.25
N ALA A 229 -4.71 1.51 -7.73
CA ALA A 229 -3.43 0.86 -7.47
C ALA A 229 -2.47 1.17 -8.63
N ASP A 230 -1.17 0.98 -8.43
CA ASP A 230 -0.27 0.85 -9.58
C ASP A 230 -0.59 -0.51 -10.23
N ASP A 231 -1.02 -0.47 -11.48
CA ASP A 231 -1.05 -1.61 -12.37
C ASP A 231 0.34 -1.78 -13.02
N GLY A 232 0.74 -3.03 -13.18
CA GLY A 232 2.08 -3.37 -13.61
C GLY A 232 2.31 -4.86 -13.68
N PHE A 233 3.56 -5.23 -13.89
CA PHE A 233 3.89 -6.62 -14.16
C PHE A 233 5.27 -7.01 -13.64
N VAL A 234 5.49 -8.31 -13.55
CA VAL A 234 6.77 -8.92 -13.25
C VAL A 234 7.19 -9.76 -14.45
N GLN A 235 8.34 -9.42 -15.03
CA GLN A 235 8.92 -10.10 -16.18
C GLN A 235 10.25 -10.78 -15.82
N TRP A 236 10.75 -11.56 -16.77
CA TRP A 236 12.10 -12.11 -16.75
C TRP A 236 13.15 -11.03 -17.02
N GLU A 237 14.36 -11.23 -16.48
CA GLU A 237 15.53 -10.39 -16.74
C GLU A 237 16.75 -11.28 -17.05
N ASP A 238 17.66 -10.80 -17.89
CA ASP A 238 18.82 -11.54 -18.38
C ASP A 238 19.95 -11.73 -17.34
N ASP A 239 19.86 -10.99 -16.23
CA ASP A 239 20.78 -11.00 -15.10
C ASP A 239 20.27 -11.82 -13.90
N TYR A 240 19.61 -12.94 -14.19
CA TYR A 240 19.08 -13.88 -13.18
C TYR A 240 20.09 -14.20 -12.08
N GLY A 241 19.69 -14.00 -10.82
CA GLY A 241 20.52 -14.27 -9.63
C GLY A 241 21.45 -13.12 -9.25
N ILE A 242 21.47 -12.01 -10.00
CA ILE A 242 22.28 -10.82 -9.71
C ILE A 242 21.39 -9.73 -9.10
N ALA A 243 21.93 -8.94 -8.17
CA ALA A 243 21.19 -7.88 -7.46
C ALA A 243 20.69 -6.73 -8.38
N SER A 244 21.22 -6.64 -9.60
CA SER A 244 20.77 -5.71 -10.64
C SER A 244 19.41 -6.09 -11.24
N ALA A 245 19.01 -7.37 -11.15
CA ALA A 245 17.76 -7.87 -11.72
C ALA A 245 16.56 -7.08 -11.21
N ASN A 246 15.74 -6.59 -12.13
CA ASN A 246 14.61 -5.73 -11.78
C ASN A 246 13.39 -6.01 -12.64
N GLY A 247 12.87 -7.23 -12.58
CA GLY A 247 11.73 -7.69 -13.37
C GLY A 247 10.41 -7.01 -13.03
N ARG A 248 10.27 -6.46 -11.83
CA ARG A 248 9.09 -5.68 -11.45
C ARG A 248 9.05 -4.34 -12.17
N LYS A 249 8.03 -4.12 -13.00
CA LYS A 249 7.72 -2.86 -13.68
C LYS A 249 6.32 -2.36 -13.26
N ASN A 250 6.02 -1.13 -13.65
CA ASN A 250 4.66 -0.59 -13.66
C ASN A 250 4.31 -0.32 -15.12
N ASP A 251 3.02 -0.26 -15.45
CA ASP A 251 2.63 0.08 -16.81
C ASP A 251 3.01 1.52 -17.16
N SER A 252 3.25 1.72 -18.45
CA SER A 252 3.75 2.98 -18.97
C SER A 252 2.64 4.02 -19.02
N SER A 253 2.59 4.88 -18.00
CA SER A 253 1.72 6.06 -18.01
C SER A 253 2.08 7.04 -16.89
N VAL A 254 1.18 7.98 -16.57
CA VAL A 254 1.33 9.02 -15.56
C VAL A 254 1.49 8.39 -14.18
N SER A 255 2.63 8.65 -13.54
CA SER A 255 2.83 8.27 -12.13
C SER A 255 1.94 9.14 -11.22
N PRO A 256 1.11 8.54 -10.34
CA PRO A 256 0.30 9.31 -9.40
C PRO A 256 1.13 9.91 -8.26
N TYR A 257 2.44 9.64 -8.21
CA TYR A 257 3.33 10.15 -7.19
C TYR A 257 4.78 10.35 -7.67
N SER A 258 5.53 11.15 -6.90
CA SER A 258 6.98 11.29 -6.98
C SER A 258 7.58 11.25 -5.57
N THR A 259 8.67 10.49 -5.41
CA THR A 259 9.32 10.27 -4.10
C THR A 259 10.70 10.94 -4.00
N SER A 260 11.13 11.67 -5.04
CA SER A 260 12.40 12.40 -5.07
C SER A 260 12.27 13.75 -4.36
N MET A 261 12.01 13.71 -3.05
CA MET A 261 11.71 14.86 -2.20
C MET A 261 12.87 15.31 -1.32
N LYS A 262 14.06 15.33 -1.92
CA LYS A 262 15.30 15.80 -1.29
C LYS A 262 15.81 17.04 -2.02
N PHE A 263 16.14 18.08 -1.27
CA PHE A 263 16.97 19.20 -1.70
C PHE A 263 18.37 19.01 -1.09
N THR A 264 19.40 19.35 -1.87
CA THR A 264 20.79 19.45 -1.39
C THR A 264 21.27 20.85 -1.70
N ASP A 265 21.78 21.55 -0.70
CA ASP A 265 22.36 22.88 -0.85
C ASP A 265 23.78 22.75 -1.41
N ASP A 266 24.06 23.38 -2.55
CA ASP A 266 25.37 23.30 -3.20
C ASP A 266 26.48 23.97 -2.39
N ASN A 267 26.15 24.96 -1.54
CA ASN A 267 27.13 25.70 -0.75
C ASN A 267 27.50 24.98 0.55
N THR A 268 26.52 24.34 1.19
CA THR A 268 26.74 23.66 2.48
C THR A 268 26.87 22.15 2.36
N SER A 269 26.51 21.57 1.20
CA SER A 269 26.34 20.13 0.99
C SER A 269 25.34 19.46 1.93
N LEU A 270 24.59 20.24 2.72
CA LEU A 270 23.53 19.73 3.59
C LEU A 270 22.28 19.46 2.78
N SER A 271 21.46 18.53 3.29
CA SER A 271 20.21 18.16 2.64
C SER A 271 19.02 18.42 3.54
N GLY A 272 17.85 18.58 2.93
CA GLY A 272 16.58 18.73 3.59
C GLY A 272 15.42 18.38 2.66
N PRO A 273 14.17 18.63 3.10
CA PRO A 273 12.99 18.42 2.26
C PRO A 273 13.02 19.32 1.03
N LYS A 274 12.52 18.83 -0.11
CA LYS A 274 12.49 19.61 -1.36
C LYS A 274 11.42 20.71 -1.34
N TYR A 275 10.26 20.42 -0.78
CA TYR A 275 9.14 21.33 -0.63
C TYR A 275 8.58 21.23 0.78
N VAL A 276 8.06 22.35 1.28
CA VAL A 276 7.46 22.44 2.62
C VAL A 276 6.18 23.27 2.54
N ILE A 277 5.23 23.01 3.43
CA ILE A 277 4.06 23.89 3.60
C ILE A 277 4.21 24.55 4.97
N PRO A 278 4.64 25.83 5.04
CA PRO A 278 4.96 26.47 6.30
C PRO A 278 3.81 26.38 7.31
N ASN A 279 4.14 26.05 8.56
CA ASN A 279 3.20 25.90 9.69
C ASN A 279 2.15 24.78 9.56
N ARG A 280 2.14 24.00 8.48
CA ARG A 280 1.27 22.83 8.40
C ARG A 280 1.78 21.76 9.37
N THR A 281 0.84 21.10 10.04
CA THR A 281 1.12 20.00 10.96
C THR A 281 0.46 18.72 10.49
N ASN A 282 0.99 17.57 10.89
CA ASN A 282 0.46 16.23 10.64
C ASN A 282 0.03 16.00 9.18
N TYR A 283 0.92 16.30 8.24
CA TYR A 283 0.67 16.13 6.81
C TYR A 283 1.71 15.19 6.21
N PHE A 284 1.24 14.23 5.41
CA PHE A 284 2.00 13.04 5.02
C PHE A 284 2.32 12.98 3.53
N TRP A 285 1.78 13.92 2.76
CA TRP A 285 2.10 14.17 1.35
C TRP A 285 1.96 15.66 1.04
N ILE A 286 2.50 16.06 -0.10
CA ILE A 286 2.21 17.34 -0.76
C ILE A 286 1.51 17.03 -2.07
N THR A 287 0.47 17.76 -2.43
CA THR A 287 -0.16 17.58 -3.74
C THR A 287 0.57 18.36 -4.82
N LYS A 288 0.55 17.88 -6.07
CA LYS A 288 1.10 18.62 -7.21
C LYS A 288 0.43 20.00 -7.37
N ALA A 289 -0.87 20.10 -7.09
CA ALA A 289 -1.61 21.35 -7.11
C ALA A 289 -1.09 22.35 -6.05
N GLU A 290 -0.72 21.89 -4.85
CA GLU A 290 -0.12 22.74 -3.82
C GLU A 290 1.27 23.25 -4.20
N VAL A 291 2.04 22.47 -4.95
CA VAL A 291 3.29 22.96 -5.54
C VAL A 291 3.00 24.03 -6.59
N ASP A 292 2.08 23.76 -7.50
CA ASP A 292 1.79 24.64 -8.65
C ASP A 292 1.17 25.98 -8.23
N ASN A 293 0.36 25.99 -7.17
CA ASN A 293 -0.27 27.20 -6.65
C ASN A 293 0.58 27.94 -5.61
N GLY A 294 1.77 27.43 -5.28
CA GLY A 294 2.70 28.05 -4.32
C GLY A 294 2.38 27.84 -2.84
N THR A 295 1.39 27.01 -2.50
CA THR A 295 1.11 26.60 -1.11
C THR A 295 2.29 25.81 -0.53
N ALA A 296 2.82 24.87 -1.31
CA ALA A 296 4.07 24.20 -1.02
C ALA A 296 5.23 24.98 -1.62
N VAL A 297 6.12 25.45 -0.75
CA VAL A 297 7.23 26.33 -1.09
C VAL A 297 8.50 25.51 -1.21
N ALA A 298 9.25 25.72 -2.30
CA ALA A 298 10.54 25.06 -2.49
C ALA A 298 11.55 25.52 -1.44
N VAL A 299 12.35 24.59 -0.93
CA VAL A 299 13.55 24.91 -0.14
C VAL A 299 14.66 25.33 -1.11
N THR A 300 15.31 26.44 -0.81
CA THR A 300 16.39 27.01 -1.63
C THR A 300 17.72 27.11 -0.88
N GLY A 301 17.74 26.81 0.42
CA GLY A 301 18.98 26.72 1.18
C GLY A 301 18.83 25.97 2.50
N VAL A 302 19.91 25.33 2.94
CA VAL A 302 20.01 24.63 4.23
C VAL A 302 21.24 25.14 4.97
N ALA A 303 21.01 25.90 6.04
CA ALA A 303 22.08 26.45 6.87
C ALA A 303 22.72 25.38 7.78
N ALA A 304 23.94 25.66 8.27
CA ALA A 304 24.68 24.76 9.15
C ALA A 304 23.98 24.48 10.49
N ASP A 305 23.13 25.39 10.95
CA ASP A 305 22.28 25.23 12.14
C ASP A 305 20.91 24.62 11.82
N GLY A 306 20.69 24.16 10.59
CA GLY A 306 19.45 23.51 10.17
C GLY A 306 18.35 24.46 9.67
N LYS A 307 18.54 25.78 9.68
CA LYS A 307 17.52 26.69 9.13
C LYS A 307 17.31 26.44 7.63
N LEU A 308 16.05 26.38 7.21
CA LEU A 308 15.67 26.25 5.81
C LEU A 308 15.26 27.61 5.25
N THR A 309 15.93 28.06 4.19
CA THR A 309 15.48 29.22 3.40
C THR A 309 14.53 28.76 2.32
N LEU A 310 13.38 29.42 2.20
CA LEU A 310 12.34 29.07 1.23
C LEU A 310 12.30 30.05 0.06
N ALA A 311 11.81 29.59 -1.09
CA ALA A 311 11.75 30.37 -2.33
C ALA A 311 10.92 31.67 -2.22
N ASN A 312 10.00 31.76 -1.25
CA ASN A 312 9.23 32.96 -0.96
C ASN A 312 9.93 33.93 0.00
N GLY A 313 11.19 33.67 0.37
CA GLY A 313 12.00 34.48 1.28
C GLY A 313 11.78 34.20 2.77
N SER A 314 10.84 33.34 3.15
CA SER A 314 10.65 32.94 4.54
C SER A 314 11.69 31.91 5.00
N VAL A 315 11.85 31.77 6.32
CA VAL A 315 12.80 30.85 6.94
C VAL A 315 12.06 29.94 7.92
N ILE A 316 12.36 28.64 7.89
CA ILE A 316 11.97 27.68 8.92
C ILE A 316 13.17 27.47 9.85
N ASP A 317 12.95 27.68 11.15
CA ASP A 317 13.94 27.45 12.20
C ASP A 317 13.54 26.23 13.04
N PRO A 318 14.23 25.08 12.90
CA PRO A 318 13.92 23.90 13.68
C PRO A 318 14.62 23.87 15.05
N VAL A 319 15.52 24.81 15.34
CA VAL A 319 16.41 24.73 16.50
C VAL A 319 15.61 24.88 17.80
N GLY A 320 15.60 23.80 18.60
CA GLY A 320 14.89 23.75 19.87
C GLY A 320 13.37 23.61 19.76
N ASP A 321 12.80 23.46 18.56
CA ASP A 321 11.37 23.20 18.37
C ASP A 321 11.11 21.68 18.31
N PRO A 322 10.52 21.08 19.36
CA PRO A 322 10.23 19.63 19.40
C PRO A 322 9.20 19.20 18.33
N ALA A 323 8.52 20.13 17.68
CA ALA A 323 7.62 19.83 16.58
C ALA A 323 8.35 19.21 15.36
N TYR A 324 9.67 19.35 15.24
CA TYR A 324 10.47 18.73 14.18
C TYR A 324 11.20 17.46 14.63
N SER A 325 10.97 16.98 15.85
CA SER A 325 11.66 15.80 16.37
C SER A 325 11.27 14.51 15.67
N GLN A 326 12.22 13.58 15.60
CA GLN A 326 12.02 12.23 15.06
C GLN A 326 10.83 11.52 15.72
N GLY A 327 10.07 10.77 14.93
CA GLY A 327 8.99 9.89 15.36
C GLY A 327 7.69 10.60 15.75
N PHE A 328 7.76 11.64 16.59
CA PHE A 328 6.57 12.26 17.21
C PHE A 328 6.35 13.72 16.85
N GLY A 329 7.31 14.38 16.18
CA GLY A 329 7.18 15.78 15.80
C GLY A 329 6.03 15.99 14.80
N ASN A 330 5.10 16.90 15.13
CA ASN A 330 3.91 17.15 14.30
C ASN A 330 4.17 18.11 13.12
N LYS A 331 5.35 18.73 13.00
CA LYS A 331 5.78 19.53 11.84
C LYS A 331 6.82 18.82 10.98
N ARG A 332 7.00 17.50 11.16
CA ARG A 332 7.79 16.68 10.22
C ARG A 332 7.21 16.81 8.81
N MET A 333 8.09 16.74 7.82
CA MET A 333 7.74 17.10 6.44
C MET A 333 7.73 15.86 5.54
N PRO A 334 6.72 15.70 4.67
CA PRO A 334 6.57 14.49 3.89
C PRO A 334 7.64 14.35 2.81
N SER A 335 7.86 13.10 2.40
CA SER A 335 8.83 12.74 1.35
C SER A 335 8.17 12.33 0.03
N VAL A 336 6.92 12.74 -0.20
CA VAL A 336 6.16 12.38 -1.38
C VAL A 336 5.32 13.56 -1.91
N ILE A 337 5.31 13.70 -3.23
CA ILE A 337 4.29 14.49 -3.96
C ILE A 337 3.31 13.53 -4.60
N ILE A 338 2.01 13.81 -4.51
CA ILE A 338 0.94 13.03 -5.14
C ILE A 338 0.09 13.87 -6.11
N ASN A 339 -0.55 13.21 -7.07
CA ASN A 339 -1.47 13.80 -8.04
C ASN A 339 -2.59 12.80 -8.39
N ALA A 340 -3.53 13.20 -9.26
CA ALA A 340 -4.69 12.38 -9.61
C ALA A 340 -4.40 11.21 -10.58
N GLY A 341 -3.14 10.97 -10.96
CA GLY A 341 -2.76 10.00 -11.99
C GLY A 341 -3.21 10.43 -13.39
N GLY A 342 -3.32 9.47 -14.31
CA GLY A 342 -3.76 9.70 -15.69
C GLY A 342 -5.29 9.73 -15.88
N GLY A 343 -6.08 9.53 -14.82
CA GLY A 343 -7.55 9.53 -14.88
C GLY A 343 -8.17 8.16 -15.20
N GLU A 344 -9.38 8.15 -15.77
CA GLU A 344 -10.19 6.92 -15.95
C GLU A 344 -9.61 5.93 -16.98
N ASN A 345 -8.89 6.41 -17.98
CA ASN A 345 -8.32 5.59 -19.06
C ASN A 345 -6.78 5.46 -18.94
N ASP A 346 -6.28 5.60 -17.71
CA ASP A 346 -4.85 5.47 -17.40
C ASP A 346 -4.47 4.00 -17.27
N PRO A 347 -3.64 3.41 -18.17
CA PRO A 347 -3.27 2.00 -18.07
C PRO A 347 -2.63 1.66 -16.71
N ARG A 348 -1.68 2.49 -16.26
CA ARG A 348 -1.05 2.32 -14.95
C ARG A 348 -2.01 2.43 -13.75
N GLY A 349 -3.15 3.07 -13.93
CA GLY A 349 -4.12 3.35 -12.89
C GLY A 349 -5.47 2.69 -13.14
N GLU A 350 -5.55 1.65 -13.98
CA GLU A 350 -6.83 1.07 -14.38
C GLU A 350 -7.48 0.19 -13.32
N VAL A 351 -6.67 -0.36 -12.40
CA VAL A 351 -7.14 -0.95 -11.15
C VAL A 351 -7.56 0.18 -10.22
N LYS A 352 -8.86 0.50 -10.24
CA LYS A 352 -9.45 1.55 -9.41
C LYS A 352 -9.69 1.05 -7.99
N VAL A 353 -9.42 1.90 -7.01
CA VAL A 353 -9.54 1.59 -5.58
C VAL A 353 -10.18 2.74 -4.81
N LYS A 354 -11.32 2.50 -4.17
CA LYS A 354 -11.82 3.31 -3.05
C LYS A 354 -11.34 2.68 -1.77
N ALA A 355 -10.71 3.45 -0.89
CA ALA A 355 -10.13 2.95 0.34
C ALA A 355 -10.59 3.77 1.54
N LYS A 356 -11.01 3.08 2.60
CA LYS A 356 -11.48 3.68 3.85
C LYS A 356 -10.86 2.93 5.03
N HIS A 357 -10.22 3.66 5.92
CA HIS A 357 -9.84 3.13 7.23
C HIS A 357 -11.02 3.31 8.19
N THR A 358 -11.49 2.23 8.82
CA THR A 358 -12.67 2.23 9.69
C THR A 358 -12.34 2.52 11.16
N GLY A 359 -11.05 2.53 11.49
CA GLY A 359 -10.53 2.69 12.85
C GLY A 359 -9.99 1.38 13.44
N SER A 360 -10.44 0.23 12.92
CA SER A 360 -9.97 -1.11 13.29
C SER A 360 -9.48 -1.90 12.06
N GLY A 361 -9.44 -1.26 10.90
CA GLY A 361 -8.97 -1.89 9.68
C GLY A 361 -9.23 -1.07 8.43
N TRP A 362 -8.90 -1.69 7.31
CA TRP A 362 -9.09 -1.16 5.98
C TRP A 362 -10.27 -1.84 5.30
N GLN A 363 -11.02 -1.04 4.54
CA GLN A 363 -12.07 -1.48 3.62
C GLN A 363 -11.76 -0.89 2.25
N LEU A 364 -11.49 -1.77 1.27
CA LEU A 364 -11.14 -1.39 -0.09
C LEU A 364 -12.14 -1.98 -1.08
N GLU A 365 -12.71 -1.11 -1.90
CA GLU A 365 -13.49 -1.50 -3.06
C GLU A 365 -12.65 -1.32 -4.33
N ILE A 366 -12.29 -2.44 -4.94
CA ILE A 366 -11.39 -2.53 -6.08
C ILE A 366 -12.21 -2.85 -7.32
N LYS A 367 -11.95 -2.13 -8.41
CA LYS A 367 -12.62 -2.31 -9.70
C LYS A 367 -11.61 -2.30 -10.83
N ARG A 368 -11.69 -3.28 -11.72
CA ARG A 368 -10.90 -3.37 -12.96
C ARG A 368 -11.76 -4.04 -14.04
N LYS A 369 -11.51 -3.79 -15.33
CA LYS A 369 -12.16 -4.59 -16.38
C LYS A 369 -11.77 -6.06 -16.24
N LEU A 370 -12.65 -6.99 -16.62
CA LEU A 370 -12.28 -8.41 -16.73
C LEU A 370 -11.18 -8.59 -17.80
N GLU A 371 -11.31 -7.83 -18.89
CA GLU A 371 -10.37 -7.79 -20.03
C GLU A 371 -9.98 -6.35 -20.34
N THR A 372 -8.68 -6.07 -20.29
CA THR A 372 -8.12 -4.73 -20.60
C THR A 372 -7.62 -4.64 -22.02
N GLY A 373 -7.14 -5.79 -22.54
CA GLY A 373 -6.49 -5.89 -23.84
C GLY A 373 -4.99 -5.59 -23.80
N ASP A 374 -4.43 -5.28 -22.63
CA ASP A 374 -2.98 -5.19 -22.45
C ASP A 374 -2.40 -6.62 -22.28
N PRO A 375 -1.39 -7.02 -23.09
CA PRO A 375 -0.73 -8.31 -22.92
C PRO A 375 0.08 -8.45 -21.61
N MET A 376 0.29 -7.36 -20.88
CA MET A 376 0.97 -7.33 -19.58
C MET A 376 0.02 -7.52 -18.40
N ASP A 377 -1.27 -7.74 -18.64
CA ASP A 377 -2.24 -7.97 -17.59
C ASP A 377 -2.87 -9.37 -17.64
N ALA A 378 -3.42 -9.80 -16.52
CA ALA A 378 -4.24 -11.01 -16.47
C ALA A 378 -5.63 -10.77 -17.10
N SER A 379 -6.11 -11.81 -17.79
CA SER A 379 -7.47 -11.94 -18.29
C SER A 379 -8.30 -12.72 -17.26
N PHE A 380 -9.53 -12.26 -16.99
CA PHE A 380 -10.46 -12.85 -16.02
C PHE A 380 -11.74 -13.30 -16.72
N ALA A 381 -11.65 -14.31 -17.58
CA ALA A 381 -12.79 -14.81 -18.32
C ALA A 381 -13.73 -15.66 -17.44
N PRO A 382 -15.07 -15.53 -17.58
CA PRO A 382 -16.01 -16.43 -16.91
C PRO A 382 -15.72 -17.91 -17.21
N GLY A 383 -15.75 -18.74 -16.16
CA GLY A 383 -15.36 -20.15 -16.16
C GLY A 383 -13.86 -20.41 -15.91
N GLN A 384 -13.02 -19.38 -15.85
CA GLN A 384 -11.59 -19.51 -15.57
C GLN A 384 -11.34 -19.64 -14.07
N SER A 385 -10.30 -20.42 -13.71
CA SER A 385 -9.71 -20.43 -12.37
C SER A 385 -8.24 -20.03 -12.47
N ILE A 386 -7.81 -19.10 -11.62
CA ILE A 386 -6.51 -18.45 -11.70
C ILE A 386 -5.86 -18.50 -10.32
N PRO A 387 -4.65 -19.08 -10.17
CA PRO A 387 -3.93 -19.01 -8.90
C PRO A 387 -3.45 -17.56 -8.68
N PHE A 388 -3.46 -17.08 -7.44
CA PHE A 388 -2.97 -15.74 -7.12
C PHE A 388 -2.29 -15.67 -5.76
N GLY A 389 -1.41 -14.68 -5.61
CA GLY A 389 -0.80 -14.34 -4.33
C GLY A 389 -1.31 -12.99 -3.83
N LEU A 390 -1.51 -12.87 -2.52
CA LEU A 390 -1.89 -11.64 -1.84
C LEU A 390 -0.83 -11.25 -0.81
N ALA A 391 -0.52 -9.96 -0.73
CA ALA A 391 0.38 -9.38 0.26
C ALA A 391 -0.26 -8.20 0.97
N ILE A 392 -0.10 -8.11 2.29
CA ILE A 392 -0.55 -6.98 3.13
C ILE A 392 0.68 -6.38 3.82
N PHE A 393 0.78 -5.05 3.83
CA PHE A 393 1.84 -4.31 4.48
C PHE A 393 1.19 -3.32 5.45
N ASN A 394 1.34 -3.54 6.76
CA ASN A 394 0.98 -2.54 7.76
C ASN A 394 2.25 -1.77 8.15
N ASN A 395 2.26 -0.46 7.91
CA ASN A 395 3.38 0.44 8.21
C ASN A 395 4.75 -0.04 7.68
N ALA A 396 4.80 -0.66 6.50
CA ALA A 396 6.02 -1.35 6.04
C ALA A 396 6.41 -1.07 4.58
N ALA A 397 7.68 -0.76 4.33
CA ALA A 397 8.19 -0.62 2.96
C ALA A 397 8.26 -1.96 2.22
N ILE A 398 8.81 -2.99 2.87
CA ILE A 398 9.00 -4.33 2.28
C ILE A 398 8.53 -5.48 3.17
N GLY A 399 8.53 -5.37 4.51
CA GLY A 399 8.04 -6.43 5.39
C GLY A 399 6.54 -6.61 5.18
N HIS A 400 6.12 -7.71 4.58
CA HIS A 400 4.71 -7.96 4.29
C HIS A 400 4.27 -9.33 4.75
N GLY A 401 3.02 -9.39 5.15
CA GLY A 401 2.32 -10.64 5.30
C GLY A 401 2.03 -11.22 3.93
N MET A 402 2.25 -12.51 3.75
CA MET A 402 1.93 -13.22 2.52
C MET A 402 0.75 -14.16 2.76
N SER A 403 -0.16 -14.22 1.79
CA SER A 403 -1.20 -15.24 1.68
C SER A 403 -1.10 -15.86 0.29
N ASN A 404 -0.48 -17.04 0.24
CA ASN A 404 -0.16 -17.76 -0.99
C ASN A 404 -1.12 -18.92 -1.25
N PHE A 405 -0.99 -19.53 -2.42
CA PHE A 405 -1.76 -20.71 -2.84
C PHE A 405 -3.27 -20.48 -2.92
N LEU A 406 -3.67 -19.23 -3.19
CA LEU A 406 -5.07 -18.87 -3.38
C LEU A 406 -5.48 -19.12 -4.82
N THR A 407 -6.76 -19.41 -5.04
CA THR A 407 -7.38 -19.54 -6.36
C THR A 407 -8.55 -18.58 -6.50
N MET A 408 -8.62 -17.87 -7.62
CA MET A 408 -9.75 -17.03 -8.00
C MET A 408 -10.51 -17.72 -9.13
N THR A 409 -11.80 -17.99 -8.93
CA THR A 409 -12.67 -18.61 -9.94
C THR A 409 -13.76 -17.65 -10.35
N ILE A 410 -13.84 -17.37 -11.65
CA ILE A 410 -14.84 -16.46 -12.24
C ILE A 410 -16.07 -17.28 -12.65
N GLU A 411 -17.25 -16.99 -12.10
CA GLU A 411 -18.47 -17.80 -12.31
C GLU A 411 -19.30 -17.45 -13.56
#